data_AF-A0A5N9HA22-F1
#
_entry.id   AF-A0A5N9HA22-F1
#
_cell.length_a   1.000
_cell.length_b   1.000
_cell.length_c   1.000
_cell.angle_alpha   90.00
_cell.angle_beta   90.00
_cell.angle_gamma   90.00
#
_symmetry.space_group_name_H-M   'P 1'
#
loop_
_entity.id
_entity.type
_entity.pdbx_description
1 polymer ?
#
loop_
_entity_poly.entity_id
_entity_poly.type
_entity_poly.pdbx_seq_one_letter_code
_entity_poly.pdbx_strand_id
1 'polypeptide(L)'
;MTLTFQTKAQGPKVAYLFPGQGAQAVGMGKELYDNSAAAREVFDKVDESLGRSLTKVLFEGPEDDLRQTINAQPGIMAVSLACVKAMEENLDLDEMPQPIVMAGHSLGEYTALAVSGVLDVADTTKLVQMRGQLMQDACDQNPGTMAAILGLDQMALEEVARETGVWVSNINTAEQIVISGDRMGIAQAMDLAAARGAKKVIALRVGGAFHSGLMEPARAGLVEAIESMDFHNPTVPIVANCTGDPLNTADSIKEELVAQVSGCVQWKRSVDYMMGTGV
;
A
#
# COMPACT_ATOMS: atom_id res chain seq x y z
N MET A 1 -14.79 -20.30 -49.37
CA MET A 1 -15.41 -20.04 -48.06
C MET A 1 -14.36 -19.35 -47.21
N THR A 2 -14.36 -18.01 -47.20
CA THR A 2 -13.31 -17.22 -46.56
C THR A 2 -13.70 -17.04 -45.10
N LEU A 3 -13.03 -17.77 -44.20
CA LEU A 3 -13.19 -17.60 -42.76
C LEU A 3 -12.58 -16.26 -42.36
N THR A 4 -13.43 -15.27 -42.16
CA THR A 4 -13.03 -14.00 -41.53
C THR A 4 -12.94 -14.27 -40.03
N PHE A 5 -11.71 -14.34 -39.50
CA PHE A 5 -11.51 -14.28 -38.06
C PHE A 5 -11.92 -12.88 -37.61
N GLN A 6 -13.11 -12.76 -37.04
CA GLN A 6 -13.46 -11.58 -36.25
C GLN A 6 -12.56 -11.62 -35.01
N THR A 7 -11.54 -10.76 -34.98
CA THR A 7 -10.86 -10.40 -33.75
C THR A 7 -11.92 -9.83 -32.80
N LYS A 8 -12.22 -10.54 -31.70
CA LYS A 8 -12.96 -9.96 -30.56
C LYS A 8 -12.25 -8.62 -30.27
N ALA A 9 -13.01 -7.52 -30.23
CA ALA A 9 -12.47 -6.23 -29.80
C ALA A 9 -11.81 -6.46 -28.43
N GLN A 10 -10.53 -6.10 -28.29
CA GLN A 10 -9.89 -6.15 -26.97
C GLN A 10 -10.68 -5.24 -26.05
N GLY A 11 -11.16 -5.79 -24.93
CA GLY A 11 -11.81 -5.01 -23.88
C GLY A 11 -10.88 -3.89 -23.36
N PRO A 12 -11.40 -2.95 -22.56
CA PRO A 12 -10.57 -1.91 -21.98
C PRO A 12 -9.39 -2.52 -21.22
N LYS A 13 -8.21 -1.92 -21.35
CA LYS A 13 -7.07 -2.27 -20.50
C LYS A 13 -7.39 -1.81 -19.09
N VAL A 14 -7.16 -2.69 -18.11
CA VAL A 14 -7.47 -2.40 -16.70
C VAL A 14 -6.19 -2.47 -15.87
N ALA A 15 -6.13 -1.65 -14.82
CA ALA A 15 -5.19 -1.82 -13.73
C ALA A 15 -5.95 -2.09 -12.43
N TYR A 16 -5.38 -2.94 -11.57
CA TYR A 16 -5.86 -3.06 -10.19
C TYR A 16 -5.07 -2.14 -9.28
N LEU A 17 -5.79 -1.36 -8.47
CA LEU A 17 -5.23 -0.43 -7.51
C LEU A 17 -5.66 -0.84 -6.10
N PHE A 18 -4.67 -1.04 -5.23
CA PHE A 18 -4.91 -1.43 -3.85
C PHE A 18 -4.60 -0.27 -2.89
N PRO A 19 -5.52 0.08 -1.98
CA PRO A 19 -5.32 1.20 -1.07
C PRO A 19 -4.29 0.90 0.01
N GLY A 20 -3.69 1.96 0.53
CA GLY A 20 -2.84 1.92 1.71
C GLY A 20 -3.59 2.22 3.01
N GLN A 21 -2.84 2.32 4.11
CA GLN A 21 -3.37 2.72 5.41
C GLN A 21 -4.04 4.10 5.34
N GLY A 22 -5.19 4.24 6.01
CA GLY A 22 -6.08 5.40 5.95
C GLY A 22 -7.42 5.10 5.27
N ALA A 23 -7.52 4.01 4.51
CA ALA A 23 -8.76 3.58 3.86
C ALA A 23 -9.70 2.75 4.75
N GLN A 24 -9.23 2.33 5.94
CA GLN A 24 -10.01 1.50 6.85
C GLN A 24 -11.19 2.25 7.47
N ALA A 25 -12.32 1.56 7.61
CA ALA A 25 -13.52 2.03 8.31
C ALA A 25 -14.18 0.87 9.05
N VAL A 26 -14.77 1.14 10.22
CA VAL A 26 -15.51 0.12 10.97
C VAL A 26 -16.69 -0.37 10.12
N GLY A 27 -16.88 -1.69 10.08
CA GLY A 27 -17.85 -2.36 9.21
C GLY A 27 -17.29 -2.76 7.84
N MET A 28 -16.05 -2.39 7.50
CA MET A 28 -15.47 -2.76 6.20
C MET A 28 -15.39 -4.28 6.02
N GLY A 29 -15.69 -4.75 4.81
CA GLY A 29 -15.63 -6.17 4.48
C GLY A 29 -16.78 -7.02 5.03
N LYS A 30 -17.63 -6.50 5.93
CA LYS A 30 -18.71 -7.30 6.54
C LYS A 30 -19.70 -7.83 5.51
N GLU A 31 -20.15 -6.99 4.58
CA GLU A 31 -21.08 -7.43 3.53
C GLU A 31 -20.45 -8.49 2.61
N LEU A 32 -19.15 -8.37 2.31
CA LEU A 32 -18.42 -9.38 1.53
C LEU A 32 -18.34 -10.70 2.30
N TYR A 33 -17.96 -10.64 3.58
CA TYR A 33 -17.89 -11.80 4.46
C TYR A 33 -19.24 -12.53 4.54
N ASP A 34 -20.34 -11.79 4.67
CA ASP A 34 -21.67 -12.37 4.84
C ASP A 34 -22.23 -12.98 3.54
N ASN A 35 -21.91 -12.41 2.37
CA ASN A 35 -22.57 -12.74 1.10
C ASN A 35 -21.72 -13.49 0.07
N SER A 36 -20.40 -13.61 0.26
CA SER A 36 -19.51 -14.33 -0.66
C SER A 36 -18.72 -15.41 0.10
N ALA A 37 -18.79 -16.66 -0.37
CA ALA A 37 -18.06 -17.76 0.27
C ALA A 37 -16.56 -17.61 0.04
N ALA A 38 -16.17 -17.25 -1.18
CA ALA A 38 -14.77 -17.00 -1.52
C ALA A 38 -14.17 -15.81 -0.74
N ALA A 39 -14.95 -14.74 -0.52
CA ALA A 39 -14.51 -13.63 0.33
C ALA A 39 -14.37 -14.06 1.80
N ARG A 40 -15.32 -14.85 2.32
CA ARG A 40 -15.29 -15.36 3.70
C ARG A 40 -14.03 -16.19 3.96
N GLU A 41 -13.65 -17.06 3.03
CA GLU A 41 -12.42 -17.86 3.11
C GLU A 41 -11.16 -17.00 3.24
N VAL A 42 -11.09 -15.85 2.55
CA VAL A 42 -9.96 -14.92 2.69
C VAL A 42 -9.86 -14.39 4.12
N PHE A 43 -10.97 -13.91 4.69
CA PHE A 43 -10.98 -13.39 6.05
C PHE A 43 -10.65 -14.47 7.08
N ASP A 44 -11.24 -15.66 6.95
CA ASP A 44 -10.96 -16.78 7.84
C ASP A 44 -9.47 -17.19 7.75
N LYS A 45 -8.88 -17.15 6.56
CA LYS A 45 -7.46 -17.44 6.35
C LYS A 45 -6.53 -16.40 6.98
N VAL A 46 -6.91 -15.12 6.91
CA VAL A 46 -6.19 -14.02 7.55
C VAL A 46 -6.27 -14.16 9.07
N ASP A 47 -7.46 -14.41 9.63
CA ASP A 47 -7.64 -14.63 11.07
C ASP A 47 -6.83 -15.84 11.57
N GLU A 48 -6.86 -16.96 10.83
CA GLU A 48 -6.04 -18.15 11.10
C GLU A 48 -4.55 -17.80 11.13
N SER A 49 -4.07 -17.07 10.11
CA SER A 49 -2.66 -16.72 9.97
C SER A 49 -2.18 -15.76 11.05
N LEU A 50 -3.04 -14.88 11.54
CA LEU A 50 -2.75 -13.97 12.65
C LEU A 50 -2.92 -14.62 14.03
N GLY A 51 -3.59 -15.77 14.11
CA GLY A 51 -3.95 -16.44 15.37
C GLY A 51 -4.95 -15.66 16.23
N ARG A 52 -5.71 -14.73 15.64
CA ARG A 52 -6.72 -13.90 16.32
C ARG A 52 -7.80 -13.47 15.35
N SER A 53 -8.98 -13.15 15.88
CA SER A 53 -10.09 -12.62 15.08
C SER A 53 -9.87 -11.15 14.75
N LEU A 54 -9.22 -10.87 13.63
CA LEU A 54 -9.13 -9.52 13.06
C LEU A 54 -10.50 -9.09 12.55
N THR A 55 -11.27 -10.01 11.95
CA THR A 55 -12.65 -9.79 11.48
C THR A 55 -13.52 -9.05 12.49
N LYS A 56 -13.47 -9.42 13.78
CA LYS A 56 -14.21 -8.73 14.84
C LYS A 56 -13.86 -7.24 14.91
N VAL A 57 -12.57 -6.90 14.84
CA VAL A 57 -12.10 -5.50 14.85
C VAL A 57 -12.56 -4.77 13.58
N LEU A 58 -12.48 -5.43 12.42
CA LEU A 58 -12.90 -4.83 11.15
C LEU A 58 -14.41 -4.51 11.14
N PHE A 59 -15.23 -5.44 11.64
CA PHE A 59 -16.68 -5.36 11.53
C PHE A 59 -17.32 -4.54 12.65
N GLU A 60 -16.80 -4.63 13.87
CA GLU A 60 -17.43 -4.06 15.06
C GLU A 60 -16.65 -2.87 15.63
N GLY A 61 -15.34 -2.77 15.36
CA GLY A 61 -14.47 -1.75 15.94
C GLY A 61 -14.06 -2.05 17.39
N PRO A 62 -13.67 -1.03 18.19
CA PRO A 62 -13.84 0.41 17.94
C PRO A 62 -12.87 0.99 16.90
N GLU A 63 -13.20 2.18 16.38
CA GLU A 63 -12.41 2.84 15.32
C GLU A 63 -10.93 3.06 15.71
N ASP A 64 -10.66 3.41 16.96
CA ASP A 64 -9.29 3.62 17.43
C ASP A 64 -8.47 2.32 17.48
N ASP A 65 -9.10 1.18 17.74
CA ASP A 65 -8.44 -0.11 17.63
C ASP A 65 -8.16 -0.47 16.17
N LEU A 66 -9.15 -0.27 15.30
CA LEU A 66 -8.99 -0.48 13.86
C LEU A 66 -7.89 0.40 13.25
N ARG A 67 -7.70 1.62 13.75
CA ARG A 67 -6.65 2.55 13.29
C ARG A 67 -5.23 2.12 13.67
N GLN A 68 -5.06 1.22 14.64
CA GLN A 68 -3.72 0.73 14.97
C GLN A 68 -3.14 -0.01 13.76
N THR A 69 -1.87 0.27 13.44
CA THR A 69 -1.16 -0.28 12.29
C THR A 69 -1.28 -1.81 12.20
N ILE A 70 -1.20 -2.49 13.35
CA ILE A 70 -1.32 -3.97 13.47
C ILE A 70 -2.69 -4.52 13.05
N ASN A 71 -3.73 -3.69 13.04
CA ASN A 71 -5.09 -4.03 12.60
C ASN A 71 -5.38 -3.48 11.20
N ALA A 72 -5.08 -2.19 10.98
CA ALA A 72 -5.35 -1.51 9.72
C ALA A 72 -4.66 -2.20 8.53
N GLN A 73 -3.38 -2.57 8.69
CA GLN A 73 -2.60 -3.14 7.59
C GLN A 73 -3.15 -4.49 7.10
N PRO A 74 -3.23 -5.54 7.94
CA PRO A 74 -3.81 -6.81 7.49
C PRO A 74 -5.30 -6.67 7.16
N GLY A 75 -6.02 -5.73 7.78
CA GLY A 75 -7.45 -5.53 7.53
C GLY A 75 -7.73 -4.99 6.13
N ILE A 76 -7.00 -3.97 5.69
CA ILE A 76 -7.15 -3.38 4.35
C ILE A 76 -6.74 -4.40 3.28
N MET A 77 -5.68 -5.16 3.52
CA MET A 77 -5.28 -6.26 2.65
C MET A 77 -6.39 -7.32 2.55
N ALA A 78 -6.92 -7.79 3.68
CA ALA A 78 -8.00 -8.79 3.72
C ALA A 78 -9.24 -8.35 2.94
N VAL A 79 -9.68 -7.10 3.14
CA VAL A 79 -10.83 -6.54 2.40
C VAL A 79 -10.55 -6.45 0.91
N SER A 80 -9.34 -6.02 0.52
CA SER A 80 -8.97 -5.90 -0.89
C SER A 80 -8.91 -7.27 -1.59
N LEU A 81 -8.35 -8.28 -0.92
CA LEU A 81 -8.34 -9.66 -1.41
C LEU A 81 -9.76 -10.24 -1.48
N ALA A 82 -10.60 -9.97 -0.48
CA ALA A 82 -11.99 -10.39 -0.46
C ALA A 82 -12.79 -9.77 -1.61
N CYS A 83 -12.54 -8.50 -1.97
CA CYS A 83 -13.14 -7.89 -3.15
C CYS A 83 -12.77 -8.64 -4.44
N VAL A 84 -11.48 -8.99 -4.61
CA VAL A 84 -11.03 -9.76 -5.78
C VAL A 84 -11.68 -11.13 -5.82
N LYS A 85 -11.72 -11.85 -4.69
CA LYS A 85 -12.37 -13.17 -4.60
C LYS A 85 -13.88 -13.13 -4.81
N ALA A 86 -14.56 -12.10 -4.32
CA ALA A 86 -15.97 -11.91 -4.59
C ALA A 86 -16.24 -11.63 -6.08
N MET A 87 -15.39 -10.83 -6.75
CA MET A 87 -15.51 -10.63 -8.20
C MET A 87 -15.29 -11.94 -8.97
N GLU A 88 -14.26 -12.72 -8.63
CA GLU A 88 -13.99 -14.03 -9.24
C GLU A 88 -15.14 -15.04 -9.02
N GLU A 89 -15.83 -14.97 -7.88
CA GLU A 89 -16.97 -15.84 -7.56
C GLU A 89 -18.24 -15.46 -8.33
N ASN A 90 -18.45 -14.16 -8.60
CA ASN A 90 -19.72 -13.64 -9.11
C ASN A 90 -19.70 -13.22 -10.59
N LEU A 91 -18.53 -13.08 -11.21
CA LEU A 91 -18.39 -12.69 -12.62
C LEU A 91 -17.92 -13.88 -13.47
N ASP A 92 -18.45 -13.99 -14.67
CA ASP A 92 -17.93 -14.91 -15.68
C ASP A 92 -16.53 -14.47 -16.16
N LEU A 93 -15.71 -15.41 -16.62
CA LEU A 93 -14.33 -15.11 -17.08
C LEU A 93 -14.27 -14.05 -18.20
N ASP A 94 -15.28 -14.03 -19.07
CA ASP A 94 -15.40 -13.06 -20.17
C ASP A 94 -15.79 -11.65 -19.69
N GLU A 95 -16.34 -11.53 -18.46
CA GLU A 95 -16.73 -10.26 -17.82
C GLU A 95 -15.70 -9.77 -16.80
N MET A 96 -14.83 -10.67 -16.32
CA MET A 96 -13.81 -10.35 -15.34
C MET A 96 -12.79 -9.35 -15.92
N PRO A 97 -12.61 -8.17 -15.29
CA PRO A 97 -11.59 -7.22 -15.73
C PRO A 97 -10.19 -7.83 -15.56
N GLN A 98 -9.51 -8.13 -16.67
CA GLN A 98 -8.16 -8.70 -16.64
C GLN A 98 -7.12 -7.56 -16.52
N PRO A 99 -6.44 -7.40 -15.38
CA PRO A 99 -5.47 -6.34 -15.23
C PRO A 99 -4.22 -6.64 -16.05
N ILE A 100 -3.72 -5.64 -16.77
CA ILE A 100 -2.40 -5.73 -17.44
C ILE A 100 -1.26 -5.29 -16.54
N VAL A 101 -1.59 -4.66 -15.42
CA VAL A 101 -0.68 -4.13 -14.41
C VAL A 101 -1.42 -3.97 -13.08
N MET A 102 -0.71 -4.07 -11.96
CA MET A 102 -1.24 -3.79 -10.63
C MET A 102 -0.37 -2.74 -9.94
N ALA A 103 -0.97 -1.96 -9.05
CA ALA A 103 -0.22 -1.10 -8.14
C ALA A 103 -0.94 -1.05 -6.80
N GLY A 104 -0.19 -0.75 -5.74
CA GLY A 104 -0.82 -0.46 -4.47
C GLY A 104 -0.05 0.58 -3.69
N HIS A 105 -0.75 1.38 -2.91
CA HIS A 105 -0.15 2.48 -2.18
C HIS A 105 0.42 1.97 -0.85
N SER A 106 1.74 1.98 -0.69
CA SER A 106 2.46 1.49 0.49
C SER A 106 2.06 0.04 0.81
N LEU A 107 1.26 -0.18 1.86
CA LEU A 107 0.63 -1.45 2.19
C LEU A 107 -0.06 -2.13 0.99
N GLY A 108 -0.69 -1.36 0.11
CA GLY A 108 -1.41 -1.90 -1.05
C GLY A 108 -0.49 -2.72 -1.97
N GLU A 109 0.82 -2.44 -2.00
CA GLU A 109 1.78 -3.22 -2.79
C GLU A 109 1.84 -4.68 -2.32
N TYR A 110 1.73 -4.93 -1.01
CA TYR A 110 1.63 -6.28 -0.44
C TYR A 110 0.33 -6.98 -0.85
N THR A 111 -0.76 -6.23 -0.99
CA THR A 111 -2.00 -6.78 -1.55
C THR A 111 -1.79 -7.20 -3.01
N ALA A 112 -1.08 -6.39 -3.80
CA ALA A 112 -0.73 -6.75 -5.18
C ALA A 112 0.10 -8.04 -5.23
N LEU A 113 1.03 -8.26 -4.30
CA LEU A 113 1.80 -9.51 -4.20
C LEU A 113 0.90 -10.73 -4.10
N ALA A 114 -0.09 -10.68 -3.19
CA ALA A 114 -1.03 -11.77 -2.98
C ALA A 114 -1.93 -12.00 -4.21
N VAL A 115 -2.43 -10.93 -4.81
CA VAL A 115 -3.31 -11.05 -6.00
C VAL A 115 -2.54 -11.57 -7.21
N SER A 116 -1.28 -11.19 -7.39
CA SER A 116 -0.43 -11.65 -8.49
C SER A 116 0.24 -13.01 -8.22
N GLY A 117 -0.03 -13.64 -7.08
CA GLY A 117 0.52 -14.95 -6.70
C GLY A 117 2.02 -14.96 -6.36
N VAL A 118 2.60 -13.81 -6.01
CA VAL A 118 4.00 -13.73 -5.54
C VAL A 118 4.15 -14.42 -4.20
N LEU A 119 3.17 -14.21 -3.32
CA LEU A 119 2.98 -14.91 -2.06
C LEU A 119 1.53 -15.37 -1.97
N ASP A 120 1.26 -16.41 -1.18
CA ASP A 120 -0.12 -16.77 -0.85
C ASP A 120 -0.71 -15.84 0.23
N VAL A 121 -1.99 -15.99 0.53
CA VAL A 121 -2.69 -15.15 1.52
C VAL A 121 -2.06 -15.29 2.91
N ALA A 122 -1.62 -16.49 3.29
CA ALA A 122 -1.10 -16.73 4.64
C ALA A 122 0.27 -16.07 4.82
N ASP A 123 1.17 -16.25 3.87
CA ASP A 123 2.51 -15.67 3.91
C ASP A 123 2.48 -14.17 3.72
N THR A 124 1.60 -13.65 2.85
CA THR A 124 1.37 -12.20 2.74
C THR A 124 0.86 -11.63 4.06
N THR A 125 -0.06 -12.32 4.75
CA THR A 125 -0.58 -11.90 6.06
C THR A 125 0.53 -11.84 7.10
N LYS A 126 1.38 -12.88 7.19
CA LYS A 126 2.54 -12.89 8.09
C LYS A 126 3.51 -11.77 7.77
N LEU A 127 3.80 -11.54 6.49
CA LEU A 127 4.73 -10.49 6.06
C LEU A 127 4.20 -9.10 6.40
N VAL A 128 2.92 -8.84 6.17
CA VAL A 128 2.25 -7.57 6.54
C VAL A 128 2.25 -7.38 8.06
N GLN A 129 2.00 -8.44 8.83
CA GLN A 129 2.08 -8.39 10.30
C GLN A 129 3.50 -8.04 10.77
N MET A 130 4.51 -8.73 10.24
CA MET A 130 5.92 -8.48 10.55
C MET A 130 6.34 -7.07 10.18
N ARG A 131 5.98 -6.60 8.98
CA ARG A 131 6.20 -5.21 8.55
C ARG A 131 5.60 -4.22 9.53
N GLY A 132 4.32 -4.40 9.89
CA GLY A 132 3.63 -3.52 10.83
C GLY A 132 4.31 -3.47 12.19
N GLN A 133 4.75 -4.62 12.71
CA GLN A 133 5.48 -4.70 13.98
C GLN A 133 6.85 -4.01 13.90
N LEU A 134 7.65 -4.32 12.89
CA LEU A 134 8.98 -3.73 12.71
C LEU A 134 8.92 -2.21 12.53
N MET A 135 7.93 -1.72 11.79
CA MET A 135 7.69 -0.28 11.65
C MET A 135 7.29 0.35 12.99
N GLN A 136 6.47 -0.33 13.80
CA GLN A 136 6.12 0.15 15.13
C GLN A 136 7.33 0.19 16.07
N ASP A 137 8.16 -0.87 16.07
CA ASP A 137 9.39 -0.91 16.87
C ASP A 137 10.35 0.21 16.48
N ALA A 138 10.44 0.53 15.17
CA ALA A 138 11.21 1.67 14.69
C ALA A 138 10.62 3.02 15.14
N CYS A 139 9.29 3.15 15.22
CA CYS A 139 8.63 4.34 15.76
C CYS A 139 8.88 4.52 17.26
N ASP A 140 8.90 3.42 18.02
CA ASP A 140 9.16 3.44 19.45
C ASP A 140 10.63 3.84 19.74
N GLN A 141 11.57 3.38 18.89
CA GLN A 141 12.97 3.79 18.95
C GLN A 141 13.19 5.23 18.49
N ASN A 142 12.52 5.65 17.42
CA ASN A 142 12.66 6.96 16.79
C ASN A 142 11.29 7.65 16.66
N PRO A 143 10.80 8.30 17.72
CA PRO A 143 9.49 8.94 17.70
C PRO A 143 9.38 10.01 16.61
N GLY A 144 8.40 9.85 15.73
CA GLY A 144 8.17 10.75 14.61
C GLY A 144 6.70 10.98 14.31
N THR A 145 6.43 11.71 13.24
CA THR A 145 5.08 11.97 12.74
C THR A 145 5.14 12.30 11.23
N MET A 146 3.97 12.50 10.62
CA MET A 146 3.85 12.89 9.22
C MET A 146 2.92 14.11 9.08
N ALA A 147 3.09 14.85 7.98
CA ALA A 147 2.19 15.92 7.58
C ALA A 147 1.93 15.89 6.07
N ALA A 148 0.68 16.09 5.66
CA ALA A 148 0.31 16.31 4.27
C ALA A 148 0.36 17.80 3.94
N ILE A 149 1.08 18.12 2.86
CA ILE A 149 1.20 19.46 2.31
C ILE A 149 0.48 19.49 0.97
N LEU A 150 -0.41 20.46 0.80
CA LEU A 150 -1.18 20.68 -0.42
C LEU A 150 -0.79 22.01 -1.06
N GLY A 151 -0.61 22.02 -2.37
CA GLY A 151 -0.39 23.22 -3.18
C GLY A 151 1.06 23.65 -3.32
N LEU A 152 2.03 22.83 -2.91
CA LEU A 152 3.44 22.98 -3.26
C LEU A 152 3.89 21.79 -4.12
N ASP A 153 4.79 22.06 -5.06
CA ASP A 153 5.40 21.02 -5.88
C ASP A 153 6.52 20.27 -5.13
N GLN A 154 7.02 19.22 -5.77
CA GLN A 154 8.07 18.37 -5.22
C GLN A 154 9.37 19.14 -4.96
N MET A 155 9.79 20.02 -5.87
CA MET A 155 11.04 20.76 -5.73
C MET A 155 11.01 21.68 -4.51
N ALA A 156 9.92 22.42 -4.32
CA ALA A 156 9.74 23.28 -3.16
C ALA A 156 9.76 22.49 -1.85
N LEU A 157 9.17 21.29 -1.82
CA LEU A 157 9.19 20.46 -0.61
C LEU A 157 10.49 19.72 -0.36
N GLU A 158 11.25 19.38 -1.40
CA GLU A 158 12.62 18.87 -1.24
C GLU A 158 13.53 19.93 -0.59
N GLU A 159 13.33 21.22 -0.91
CA GLU A 159 14.02 22.31 -0.22
C GLU A 159 13.58 22.44 1.24
N VAL A 160 12.27 22.43 1.51
CA VAL A 160 11.73 22.45 2.88
C VAL A 160 12.30 21.28 3.70
N ALA A 161 12.30 20.08 3.11
CA ALA A 161 12.82 18.86 3.72
C ALA A 161 14.30 19.01 4.12
N ARG A 162 15.13 19.51 3.20
CA ARG A 162 16.56 19.76 3.45
C ARG A 162 16.81 20.81 4.54
N GLU A 163 15.98 21.84 4.64
CA GLU A 163 16.12 22.90 5.64
C GLU A 163 15.69 22.47 7.05
N THR A 164 14.79 21.50 7.15
CA THR A 164 14.15 21.10 8.42
C THR A 164 14.52 19.69 8.88
N GLY A 165 15.26 18.94 8.06
CA GLY A 165 15.69 17.59 8.37
C GLY A 165 14.60 16.52 8.24
N VAL A 166 13.45 16.85 7.65
CA VAL A 166 12.39 15.89 7.34
C VAL A 166 12.62 15.22 5.99
N TRP A 167 11.87 14.16 5.69
CA TRP A 167 11.86 13.45 4.42
C TRP A 167 10.58 13.74 3.65
N VAL A 168 10.68 13.77 2.32
CA VAL A 168 9.53 13.60 1.43
C VAL A 168 9.21 12.11 1.38
N SER A 169 8.02 11.74 1.83
CA SER A 169 7.64 10.35 2.12
C SER A 169 6.60 9.78 1.17
N ASN A 170 5.70 10.62 0.66
CA ASN A 170 4.75 10.20 -0.37
C ASN A 170 4.52 11.34 -1.37
N ILE A 171 4.66 11.06 -2.65
CA ILE A 171 4.32 11.99 -3.73
C ILE A 171 3.04 11.44 -4.38
N ASN A 172 1.89 11.87 -3.85
CA ASN A 172 0.59 11.33 -4.25
C ASN A 172 0.07 11.97 -5.54
N THR A 173 0.26 13.28 -5.68
CA THR A 173 -0.03 14.03 -6.90
C THR A 173 1.02 15.13 -7.07
N ALA A 174 0.92 15.93 -8.14
CA ALA A 174 1.81 17.07 -8.36
C ALA A 174 1.74 18.14 -7.24
N GLU A 175 0.62 18.22 -6.51
CA GLU A 175 0.41 19.21 -5.46
C GLU A 175 0.00 18.59 -4.11
N GLN A 176 0.01 17.26 -3.95
CA GLN A 176 -0.30 16.59 -2.68
C GLN A 176 0.85 15.67 -2.30
N ILE A 177 1.65 16.12 -1.35
CA ILE A 177 2.87 15.46 -0.91
C ILE A 177 2.83 15.31 0.60
N VAL A 178 3.32 14.18 1.08
CA VAL A 178 3.44 13.90 2.52
C VAL A 178 4.91 13.96 2.89
N ILE A 179 5.20 14.66 3.98
CA ILE A 179 6.51 14.70 4.62
C ILE A 179 6.45 13.93 5.94
N SER A 180 7.58 13.38 6.36
CA SER A 180 7.71 12.73 7.66
C SER A 180 9.07 12.97 8.31
N GLY A 181 9.13 12.87 9.63
CA GLY A 181 10.35 13.10 10.40
C GLY A 181 10.06 13.18 11.89
N ASP A 182 11.01 13.66 12.67
CA ASP A 182 10.76 13.94 14.08
C ASP A 182 9.71 15.06 14.25
N ARG A 183 9.12 15.16 15.43
CA ARG A 183 7.99 16.08 15.68
C ARG A 183 8.38 17.54 15.52
N MET A 184 9.61 17.92 15.87
CA MET A 184 10.09 19.29 15.75
C MET A 184 10.39 19.64 14.31
N GLY A 185 11.09 18.76 13.58
CA GLY A 185 11.34 18.91 12.15
C GLY A 185 10.04 19.06 11.37
N ILE A 186 9.02 18.24 11.68
CA ILE A 186 7.71 18.36 11.01
C ILE A 186 7.01 19.68 11.34
N ALA A 187 7.03 20.14 12.59
CA ALA A 187 6.45 21.43 12.94
C ALA A 187 7.12 22.59 12.16
N GLN A 188 8.46 22.59 12.08
CA GLN A 188 9.21 23.57 11.31
C GLN A 188 8.91 23.49 9.81
N ALA A 189 8.82 22.27 9.26
CA ALA A 189 8.50 22.04 7.86
C ALA A 189 7.09 22.51 7.51
N MET A 190 6.13 22.30 8.41
CA MET A 190 4.75 22.79 8.26
C MET A 190 4.70 24.32 8.21
N ASP A 191 5.39 25.00 9.12
CA ASP A 191 5.47 26.47 9.15
C ASP A 191 6.16 27.03 7.90
N LEU A 192 7.28 26.42 7.49
CA LEU A 192 8.03 26.82 6.31
C LEU A 192 7.23 26.59 5.02
N ALA A 193 6.55 25.45 4.89
CA ALA A 193 5.67 25.16 3.76
C ALA A 193 4.53 26.18 3.66
N ALA A 194 3.90 26.52 4.80
CA ALA A 194 2.88 27.56 4.84
C ALA A 194 3.43 28.93 4.40
N ALA A 195 4.61 29.32 4.90
CA ALA A 195 5.27 30.57 4.51
C ALA A 195 5.66 30.60 3.01
N ARG A 196 5.93 29.44 2.41
CA ARG A 196 6.22 29.28 0.97
C ARG A 196 4.98 29.17 0.08
N GLY A 197 3.78 29.29 0.66
CA GLY A 197 2.53 29.37 -0.10
C GLY A 197 1.77 28.05 -0.23
N ALA A 198 2.03 27.06 0.62
CA ALA A 198 1.17 25.88 0.70
C ALA A 198 -0.30 26.28 0.93
N LYS A 199 -1.21 25.75 0.11
CA LYS A 199 -2.66 25.99 0.22
C LYS A 199 -3.22 25.40 1.52
N LYS A 200 -2.70 24.25 1.94
CA LYS A 200 -3.10 23.58 3.18
C LYS A 200 -1.95 22.74 3.73
N VAL A 201 -1.84 22.72 5.05
CA VAL A 201 -0.86 21.93 5.80
C VAL A 201 -1.61 21.16 6.88
N ILE A 202 -1.47 19.83 6.91
CA ILE A 202 -2.28 18.94 7.74
C ILE A 202 -1.39 17.95 8.46
N ALA A 203 -1.32 18.04 9.79
CA ALA A 203 -0.70 16.99 10.60
C ALA A 203 -1.52 15.70 10.49
N LEU A 204 -0.85 14.58 10.17
CA LEU A 204 -1.52 13.29 10.03
C LEU A 204 -1.58 12.57 11.38
N ARG A 205 -2.70 11.88 11.62
CA ARG A 205 -2.89 11.04 12.82
C ARG A 205 -2.31 9.65 12.55
N VAL A 206 -1.00 9.53 12.68
CA VAL A 206 -0.26 8.29 12.41
C VAL A 206 0.69 7.96 13.57
N GLY A 207 1.08 6.68 13.67
CA GLY A 207 1.92 6.17 14.75
C GLY A 207 3.38 6.60 14.68
N GLY A 208 3.88 7.05 13.52
CA GLY A 208 5.24 7.53 13.37
C GLY A 208 5.57 8.10 11.99
N ALA A 209 6.88 8.23 11.71
CA ALA A 209 7.41 8.85 10.50
C ALA A 209 7.68 7.80 9.40
N PHE A 210 6.62 7.21 8.85
CA PHE A 210 6.74 6.17 7.82
C PHE A 210 7.39 6.69 6.54
N HIS A 211 8.05 5.79 5.78
CA HIS A 211 8.72 6.15 4.51
C HIS A 211 9.78 7.25 4.70
N SER A 212 10.63 7.07 5.71
CA SER A 212 11.76 7.95 6.02
C SER A 212 12.96 7.19 6.53
N GLY A 213 14.08 7.89 6.69
CA GLY A 213 15.26 7.36 7.35
C GLY A 213 15.02 6.90 8.79
N LEU A 214 13.97 7.37 9.48
CA LEU A 214 13.63 6.90 10.83
C LEU A 214 13.11 5.46 10.86
N MET A 215 12.70 4.92 9.70
CA MET A 215 12.28 3.52 9.54
C MET A 215 13.44 2.56 9.24
N GLU A 216 14.68 3.03 9.07
CA GLU A 216 15.83 2.15 8.79
C GLU A 216 16.00 1.00 9.80
N PRO A 217 15.70 1.14 11.12
CA PRO A 217 15.76 0.02 12.06
C PRO A 217 14.84 -1.16 11.70
N ALA A 218 13.74 -0.92 10.97
CA ALA A 218 12.82 -1.97 10.55
C ALA A 218 13.40 -2.84 9.41
N ARG A 219 14.43 -2.35 8.71
CA ARG A 219 14.93 -2.95 7.47
C ARG A 219 15.51 -4.34 7.68
N ALA A 220 16.34 -4.53 8.72
CA ALA A 220 17.01 -5.80 8.95
C ALA A 220 16.01 -6.94 9.22
N GLY A 221 15.01 -6.70 10.08
CA GLY A 221 13.95 -7.67 10.34
C GLY A 221 13.07 -7.93 9.12
N LEU A 222 12.89 -6.93 8.25
CA LEU A 222 12.11 -7.11 7.02
C LEU A 222 12.87 -7.98 6.00
N VAL A 223 14.19 -7.81 5.89
CA VAL A 223 15.05 -8.69 5.08
C VAL A 223 14.94 -10.13 5.57
N GLU A 224 15.07 -10.37 6.87
CA GLU A 224 14.94 -11.72 7.45
C GLU A 224 13.57 -12.35 7.15
N ALA A 225 12.48 -11.57 7.31
CA ALA A 225 11.13 -12.04 7.00
C ALA A 225 10.98 -12.41 5.51
N ILE A 226 11.49 -11.57 4.61
CA ILE A 226 11.44 -11.80 3.16
C ILE A 226 12.27 -13.02 2.74
N GLU A 227 13.45 -13.21 3.33
CA GLU A 227 14.32 -14.35 3.04
C GLU A 227 13.76 -15.68 3.57
N SER A 228 12.88 -15.64 4.57
CA SER A 228 12.21 -16.82 5.13
C SER A 228 11.01 -17.34 4.32
N MET A 229 10.63 -16.63 3.24
CA MET A 229 9.42 -16.93 2.45
C MET A 229 9.75 -17.25 0.99
N ASP A 230 8.90 -18.08 0.38
CA ASP A 230 9.03 -18.50 -1.01
C ASP A 230 8.30 -17.53 -1.96
N PHE A 231 9.04 -16.55 -2.48
CA PHE A 231 8.53 -15.60 -3.46
C PHE A 231 8.51 -16.20 -4.88
N HIS A 232 7.41 -15.98 -5.58
CA HIS A 232 7.25 -16.33 -7.00
C HIS A 232 7.26 -15.08 -7.88
N ASN A 233 7.46 -15.26 -9.18
CA ASN A 233 7.29 -14.17 -10.13
C ASN A 233 5.80 -13.80 -10.22
N PRO A 234 5.45 -12.51 -10.31
CA PRO A 234 4.07 -12.08 -10.41
C PRO A 234 3.45 -12.50 -11.75
N THR A 235 2.20 -12.94 -11.74
CA THR A 235 1.44 -13.26 -12.96
C THR A 235 1.10 -12.01 -13.78
N VAL A 236 1.03 -10.85 -13.13
CA VAL A 236 0.79 -9.53 -13.70
C VAL A 236 1.79 -8.55 -13.08
N PRO A 237 2.49 -7.70 -13.87
CA PRO A 237 3.49 -6.79 -13.33
C PRO A 237 2.94 -5.88 -12.23
N ILE A 238 3.76 -5.61 -11.21
CA ILE A 238 3.42 -4.73 -10.09
C ILE A 238 4.24 -3.44 -10.21
N VAL A 239 3.61 -2.27 -10.15
CA VAL A 239 4.34 -1.00 -10.19
C VAL A 239 4.94 -0.70 -8.83
N ALA A 240 6.26 -0.61 -8.79
CA ALA A 240 7.05 -0.31 -7.60
C ALA A 240 6.67 1.03 -6.99
N ASN A 241 6.65 1.09 -5.66
CA ASN A 241 6.40 2.30 -4.90
C ASN A 241 7.61 3.24 -4.93
N CYS A 242 8.84 2.73 -4.85
CA CYS A 242 10.03 3.57 -4.75
C CYS A 242 10.46 4.21 -6.07
N THR A 243 10.24 3.52 -7.21
CA THR A 243 10.71 3.96 -8.52
C THR A 243 9.57 4.41 -9.44
N GLY A 244 8.39 3.77 -9.34
CA GLY A 244 7.30 3.88 -10.31
C GLY A 244 7.47 2.95 -11.53
N ASP A 245 8.46 2.06 -11.51
CA ASP A 245 8.76 1.11 -12.58
C ASP A 245 8.08 -0.26 -12.35
N PRO A 246 7.85 -1.06 -13.41
CA PRO A 246 7.22 -2.38 -13.27
C PRO A 246 8.19 -3.43 -12.71
N LEU A 247 7.73 -4.17 -11.72
CA LEU A 247 8.36 -5.34 -11.13
C LEU A 247 7.81 -6.61 -11.77
N ASN A 248 8.72 -7.43 -12.28
CA ASN A 248 8.39 -8.63 -13.07
C ASN A 248 9.01 -9.92 -12.50
N THR A 249 9.87 -9.81 -11.49
CA THR A 249 10.58 -10.95 -10.89
C THR A 249 10.50 -10.90 -9.37
N ALA A 250 10.53 -12.08 -8.75
CA ALA A 250 10.62 -12.23 -7.31
C ALA A 250 11.77 -11.40 -6.71
N ASP A 251 12.97 -11.44 -7.31
CA ASP A 251 14.13 -10.70 -6.82
C ASP A 251 13.91 -9.18 -6.84
N SER A 252 13.36 -8.63 -7.93
CA SER A 252 13.05 -7.19 -8.01
C SER A 252 12.02 -6.76 -6.96
N ILE A 253 11.08 -7.64 -6.62
CA ILE A 253 10.09 -7.41 -5.58
C ILE A 253 10.76 -7.41 -4.21
N LYS A 254 11.63 -8.38 -3.91
CA LYS A 254 12.34 -8.44 -2.63
C LYS A 254 13.15 -7.17 -2.40
N GLU A 255 13.86 -6.70 -3.41
CA GLU A 255 14.62 -5.44 -3.37
C GLU A 255 13.70 -4.23 -3.12
N GLU A 256 12.57 -4.15 -3.83
CA GLU A 256 11.56 -3.09 -3.63
C GLU A 256 11.04 -3.08 -2.19
N LEU A 257 10.59 -4.22 -1.67
CA LEU A 257 9.97 -4.28 -0.34
C LEU A 257 10.92 -3.81 0.77
N VAL A 258 12.20 -4.16 0.66
CA VAL A 258 13.25 -3.71 1.58
C VAL A 258 13.47 -2.20 1.46
N ALA A 259 13.46 -1.65 0.25
CA ALA A 259 13.59 -0.22 0.02
C ALA A 259 12.34 0.55 0.47
N GLN A 260 11.15 0.00 0.28
CA GLN A 260 9.85 0.64 0.50
C GLN A 260 9.65 1.14 1.93
N VAL A 261 10.20 0.42 2.92
CA VAL A 261 9.99 0.74 4.35
C VAL A 261 10.54 2.12 4.74
N SER A 262 11.67 2.53 4.14
CA SER A 262 12.33 3.82 4.36
C SER A 262 12.33 4.73 3.12
N GLY A 263 11.94 4.21 1.96
CA GLY A 263 11.85 4.91 0.69
C GLY A 263 10.55 5.69 0.51
N CYS A 264 10.61 6.76 -0.30
CA CYS A 264 9.46 7.56 -0.67
C CYS A 264 8.51 6.81 -1.61
N VAL A 265 7.22 6.81 -1.32
CA VAL A 265 6.18 6.28 -2.21
C VAL A 265 5.92 7.26 -3.35
N GLN A 266 6.40 6.93 -4.54
CA GLN A 266 6.26 7.66 -5.79
C GLN A 266 4.90 7.42 -6.48
N TRP A 267 3.80 7.49 -5.73
CA TRP A 267 2.46 7.12 -6.22
C TRP A 267 2.05 7.85 -7.50
N LYS A 268 2.39 9.14 -7.62
CA LYS A 268 2.17 9.90 -8.87
C LYS A 268 2.85 9.23 -10.06
N ARG A 269 4.12 8.80 -9.91
CA ARG A 269 4.85 8.09 -10.97
C ARG A 269 4.21 6.74 -11.27
N SER A 270 3.76 6.02 -10.25
CA SER A 270 3.07 4.75 -10.45
C SER A 270 1.80 4.94 -11.30
N VAL A 271 1.00 5.98 -11.01
CA VAL A 271 -0.20 6.33 -11.79
C VAL A 271 0.16 6.77 -13.20
N ASP A 272 1.18 7.63 -13.37
CA ASP A 272 1.66 8.06 -14.68
C ASP A 272 2.13 6.87 -15.54
N TYR A 273 2.85 5.92 -14.95
CA TYR A 273 3.27 4.68 -15.61
C TYR A 273 2.06 3.89 -16.10
N MET A 274 1.08 3.63 -15.22
CA MET A 274 -0.13 2.86 -15.58
C MET A 274 -0.92 3.53 -16.71
N MET A 275 -1.13 4.85 -16.64
CA MET A 275 -1.75 5.61 -17.75
C MET A 275 -0.94 5.46 -19.05
N GLY A 276 0.39 5.48 -18.96
CA GLY A 276 1.29 5.25 -20.10
C GLY A 276 1.17 3.86 -20.74
N THR A 277 0.66 2.85 -20.01
CA THR A 277 0.40 1.51 -20.57
C THR A 277 -0.92 1.42 -21.37
N GLY A 278 -1.74 2.47 -21.32
CA GLY A 278 -3.02 2.60 -22.02
C GLY A 278 -4.23 2.09 -21.23
N VAL A 279 -4.11 2.03 -19.91
CA VAL A 279 -5.24 1.88 -18.96
C VAL A 279 -6.09 3.15 -18.95
#